data_AF-A0A2R5FWP3-F1
#
_entry.id   AF-A0A2R5FWP3-F1
#
_cell.length_a   1.000
_cell.length_b   1.000
_cell.length_c   1.000
_cell.angle_alpha   90.00
_cell.angle_beta   90.00
_cell.angle_gamma   90.00
#
_symmetry.space_group_name_H-M   'P 1'
#
loop_
_entity.id
_entity.type
_entity.pdbx_description
1 polymer ?
#
loop_
_entity_poly.entity_id
_entity_poly.type
_entity_poly.pdbx_seq_one_letter_code
_entity_poly.pdbx_strand_id
1 'polypeptide(L)'
;MKIGTVSINYSRKFNLGNYESLEVGCSLWAQVEDEEDASGVVQFLYHQAKAAVKVAAMPVIKASEFQISKAKSQKKVATDSGVRELEDL
;
A
#
# COMPACT_ATOMS: atom_id res chain seq x y z
N MET A 1 -27.19 -6.58 -23.65
CA MET A 1 -26.48 -5.76 -22.67
C MET A 1 -26.31 -6.59 -21.41
N LYS A 2 -25.13 -7.16 -21.20
CA LYS A 2 -24.74 -7.78 -19.93
C LYS A 2 -23.88 -6.77 -19.18
N ILE A 3 -24.34 -6.38 -18.01
CA ILE A 3 -23.55 -5.57 -17.08
C ILE A 3 -22.77 -6.53 -16.19
N GLY A 4 -21.44 -6.45 -16.24
CA GLY A 4 -20.54 -7.07 -15.27
C GLY A 4 -20.39 -6.20 -14.03
N THR A 5 -20.02 -6.79 -12.90
CA THR A 5 -19.60 -6.03 -11.71
C THR A 5 -18.21 -6.47 -11.32
N VAL A 6 -17.30 -5.51 -11.21
CA VAL A 6 -15.96 -5.72 -10.66
C VAL A 6 -15.96 -5.17 -9.25
N SER A 7 -15.44 -5.96 -8.30
CA SER A 7 -15.20 -5.51 -6.94
C SER A 7 -13.76 -5.83 -6.53
N ILE A 8 -13.15 -4.91 -5.79
CA ILE A 8 -11.82 -5.06 -5.24
C ILE A 8 -11.89 -4.77 -3.75
N ASN A 9 -11.43 -5.75 -2.96
CA ASN A 9 -11.21 -5.61 -1.53
C ASN A 9 -9.69 -5.56 -1.31
N TYR A 10 -9.20 -4.47 -0.75
CA TYR A 10 -7.78 -4.31 -0.44
C TYR A 10 -7.62 -3.96 1.03
N SER A 11 -6.86 -4.77 1.76
CA SER A 11 -6.47 -4.48 3.14
C SER A 11 -4.98 -4.69 3.37
N ARG A 12 -4.44 -3.99 4.37
CA ARG A 12 -3.09 -4.20 4.89
C ARG A 12 -3.09 -4.17 6.41
N LYS A 13 -2.34 -5.11 6.98
CA LYS A 13 -2.04 -5.16 8.41
C LYS A 13 -0.69 -4.48 8.71
N PHE A 14 -0.67 -3.62 9.71
CA PHE A 14 0.49 -2.86 10.18
C PHE A 14 0.79 -3.23 11.63
N ASN A 15 2.01 -3.71 11.90
CA ASN A 15 2.45 -3.98 13.27
C ASN A 15 2.87 -2.67 13.95
N LEU A 16 2.39 -2.42 15.16
CA LEU A 16 2.64 -1.15 15.86
C LEU A 16 3.81 -1.24 16.86
N GLY A 17 4.36 -2.44 17.09
CA GLY A 17 5.56 -2.68 17.89
C GLY A 17 5.33 -2.72 19.41
N ASN A 18 4.10 -2.51 19.85
CA ASN A 18 3.62 -2.57 21.23
C ASN A 18 2.70 -3.80 21.44
N TYR A 19 2.99 -4.91 20.75
CA TYR A 19 2.13 -6.10 20.67
C TYR A 19 0.75 -5.88 20.02
N GLU A 20 0.50 -4.68 19.47
CA GLU A 20 -0.71 -4.38 18.73
C GLU A 20 -0.46 -4.34 17.22
N SER A 21 -1.55 -4.51 16.48
CA SER A 21 -1.58 -4.37 15.04
C SER A 21 -2.84 -3.65 14.61
N LEU A 22 -2.73 -2.83 13.57
CA LEU A 22 -3.86 -2.19 12.92
C LEU A 22 -4.08 -2.83 11.55
N GLU A 23 -5.32 -3.19 11.23
CA GLU A 23 -5.73 -3.52 9.87
C GLU A 23 -6.49 -2.35 9.26
N VAL A 24 -6.06 -1.92 8.07
CA VAL A 24 -6.73 -0.87 7.30
C VAL A 24 -7.07 -1.43 5.94
N GLY A 25 -8.32 -1.30 5.53
CA GLY A 25 -8.78 -1.76 4.23
C GLY A 25 -9.93 -0.93 3.69
N CYS A 26 -10.18 -1.09 2.39
CA CYS A 26 -11.36 -0.55 1.73
C CYS A 26 -11.85 -1.52 0.65
N SER A 27 -13.10 -1.33 0.24
CA SER A 27 -13.72 -2.05 -0.87
C SER A 27 -14.19 -1.03 -1.90
N LEU A 28 -13.81 -1.23 -3.16
CA LEU A 28 -14.27 -0.42 -4.29
C LEU A 28 -14.96 -1.33 -5.30
N TRP A 29 -15.95 -0.79 -6.01
CA TRP A 29 -16.66 -1.53 -7.05
C TRP A 29 -16.99 -0.62 -8.22
N ALA A 30 -17.20 -1.24 -9.37
CA ALA A 30 -17.71 -0.58 -10.56
C ALA A 30 -18.58 -1.57 -11.34
N GLN A 31 -19.60 -1.03 -12.00
CA GLN A 31 -20.29 -1.73 -13.08
C GLN A 31 -19.46 -1.57 -14.35
N VAL A 32 -19.41 -2.63 -15.16
CA VAL A 32 -18.64 -2.68 -16.41
C VAL A 32 -19.58 -3.16 -17.51
N GLU A 33 -19.71 -2.36 -18.56
CA GLU A 33 -20.52 -2.69 -19.74
C GLU A 33 -19.75 -3.63 -20.70
N ASP A 34 -20.46 -4.33 -21.59
CA ASP A 34 -19.90 -5.34 -22.51
C ASP A 34 -18.75 -4.82 -23.40
N GLU A 35 -18.71 -3.51 -23.69
CA GLU A 35 -17.71 -2.87 -24.57
C GLU A 35 -16.55 -2.23 -23.79
N GLU A 36 -16.59 -2.25 -22.46
CA GLU A 36 -15.58 -1.64 -21.61
C GLU A 36 -14.43 -2.62 -21.28
N ASP A 37 -13.23 -2.09 -21.09
CA ASP A 37 -12.07 -2.87 -20.67
C ASP A 37 -12.16 -3.22 -19.17
N ALA A 38 -12.73 -4.39 -18.89
CA ALA A 38 -12.82 -4.93 -17.54
C ALA A 38 -11.45 -5.07 -16.84
N SER A 39 -10.38 -5.38 -17.59
CA SER A 39 -9.04 -5.54 -17.00
C SER A 39 -8.47 -4.20 -16.58
N GLY A 40 -8.64 -3.17 -17.41
CA GLY A 40 -8.32 -1.79 -17.08
C GLY A 40 -9.09 -1.30 -15.85
N VAL A 41 -10.39 -1.60 -15.74
CA VAL A 41 -11.21 -1.26 -14.57
C VAL A 41 -10.69 -1.94 -13.30
N VAL A 42 -10.36 -3.23 -13.34
CA VAL A 42 -9.76 -3.96 -12.22
C VAL A 42 -8.48 -3.26 -11.75
N GLN A 43 -7.57 -2.96 -12.69
CA GLN A 43 -6.28 -2.34 -12.36
C GLN A 43 -6.47 -0.94 -11.77
N PHE A 44 -7.38 -0.15 -12.35
CA PHE A 44 -7.73 1.18 -11.86
C PHE A 44 -8.27 1.12 -10.42
N LEU A 45 -9.26 0.27 -10.15
CA LEU A 45 -9.84 0.10 -8.82
C LEU A 45 -8.79 -0.39 -7.80
N TYR A 46 -7.90 -1.32 -8.19
CA TYR A 46 -6.81 -1.75 -7.32
C TYR A 46 -5.86 -0.60 -6.94
N HIS A 47 -5.43 0.21 -7.91
CA HIS A 47 -4.55 1.34 -7.62
C HIS A 47 -5.20 2.39 -6.72
N GLN A 48 -6.49 2.67 -6.94
CA GLN A 48 -7.25 3.56 -6.06
C GLN A 48 -7.38 3.00 -4.65
N ALA A 49 -7.76 1.73 -4.50
CA ALA A 49 -7.91 1.09 -3.20
C ALA A 49 -6.58 1.07 -2.43
N LYS A 50 -5.48 0.75 -3.12
CA LYS A 50 -4.13 0.80 -2.56
C LYS A 50 -3.71 2.20 -2.10
N ALA A 51 -4.00 3.22 -2.91
CA ALA A 51 -3.72 4.61 -2.56
C ALA A 51 -4.54 5.06 -1.34
N ALA A 52 -5.83 4.72 -1.30
CA ALA A 52 -6.73 5.03 -0.20
C ALA A 52 -6.25 4.41 1.13
N VAL A 53 -5.93 3.12 1.13
CA VAL A 53 -5.39 2.43 2.32
C VAL A 53 -4.06 3.05 2.77
N LYS A 54 -3.18 3.42 1.83
CA LYS A 54 -1.92 4.10 2.16
C LYS A 54 -2.15 5.45 2.84
N VAL A 55 -3.08 6.27 2.33
CA VAL A 55 -3.41 7.57 2.91
C VAL A 55 -4.03 7.39 4.29
N ALA A 56 -5.00 6.49 4.42
CA ALA A 56 -5.69 6.21 5.69
C ALA A 56 -4.76 5.66 6.78
N ALA A 57 -3.79 4.83 6.41
CA ALA A 57 -2.84 4.26 7.37
C ALA A 57 -1.72 5.24 7.77
N MET A 58 -1.44 6.28 6.98
CA MET A 58 -0.29 7.16 7.16
C MET A 58 -0.22 7.86 8.53
N PRO A 59 -1.32 8.40 9.09
CA PRO A 59 -1.28 9.05 10.41
C PRO A 59 -0.85 8.08 11.51
N VAL A 60 -1.38 6.85 11.50
CA VAL A 60 -1.08 5.83 12.51
C VAL A 60 0.35 5.32 12.36
N ILE A 61 0.80 5.09 11.12
CA ILE A 61 2.18 4.68 10.86
C ILE A 61 3.17 5.76 11.33
N LYS A 62 2.88 7.04 11.09
CA LYS A 62 3.73 8.15 11.53
C LYS A 62 3.72 8.36 13.04
N ALA A 63 2.61 8.06 13.72
CA ALA A 63 2.54 8.13 15.18
C ALA A 63 3.23 6.94 15.87
N SER A 64 3.41 5.81 15.17
CA SER A 64 4.06 4.62 15.73
C SER A 64 5.59 4.77 15.80
N GLU A 65 6.12 4.84 17.02
CA GLU A 65 7.57 4.89 17.29
C GLU A 65 8.34 3.70 16.69
N PHE A 66 7.72 2.51 16.69
CA PHE A 66 8.28 1.31 16.06
C PHE A 66 8.41 1.43 14.54
N GLN A 67 7.41 2.02 13.88
CA GLN A 67 7.49 2.25 12.44
C GLN A 67 8.53 3.32 12.10
N ILE A 68 8.66 4.36 12.94
CA ILE A 68 9.71 5.37 12.82
C ILE A 68 11.10 4.72 12.96
N SER A 69 11.32 3.90 13.98
CA SER A 69 12.62 3.26 14.22
C SER A 69 12.98 2.29 13.10
N LYS A 70 12.01 1.50 12.63
CA LYS A 70 12.19 0.61 11.47
C LYS A 70 12.56 1.37 10.20
N ALA A 71 11.86 2.46 9.90
CA ALA A 71 12.15 3.29 8.72
C ALA A 71 13.54 3.94 8.79
N LYS A 72 13.96 4.42 9.97
CA LYS A 72 15.31 4.95 10.20
C LYS A 72 16.39 3.88 9.99
N SER A 73 16.19 2.68 10.53
CA SER A 73 17.12 1.56 10.34
C SER A 73 17.25 1.15 8.87
N GLN A 74 16.13 1.06 8.13
CA GLN A 74 16.17 0.77 6.70
C GLN A 74 16.89 1.84 5.88
N LYS A 75 16.68 3.12 6.20
CA LYS A 75 17.37 4.24 5.53
C LYS A 75 18.88 4.23 5.80
N LYS A 76 19.29 3.90 7.03
CA LYS A 76 20.70 3.75 7.40
C LYS A 76 21.38 2.65 6.57
N VAL A 77 20.75 1.48 6.48
CA VAL A 77 21.28 0.35 5.68
C VAL A 77 21.41 0.73 4.20
N ALA A 78 20.39 1.36 3.61
CA ALA A 78 20.43 1.77 2.19
C ALA A 78 21.54 2.80 1.88
N THR A 79 21.86 3.66 2.84
CA THR A 79 22.92 4.66 2.69
C THR A 79 24.29 4.02 2.85
N ASP A 80 24.45 3.11 3.81
CA ASP A 80 25.70 2.38 4.07
C ASP A 80 26.09 1.45 2.90
N SER A 81 25.10 0.83 2.24
CA SER A 81 25.33 0.06 1.02
C SER A 81 25.72 0.94 -0.18
N GLY A 82 25.11 2.12 -0.33
CA GLY A 82 25.44 3.04 -1.42
C GLY A 82 26.79 3.74 -1.26
N VAL A 83 27.26 3.94 -0.03
CA VAL A 83 28.60 4.48 0.26
C VAL A 83 29.69 3.45 -0.03
N ARG A 84 29.47 2.17 0.32
CA ARG A 84 30.41 1.08 -0.02
C ARG A 84 30.61 0.91 -1.54
N GLU A 85 29.54 0.96 -2.33
CA GLU A 85 29.64 0.83 -3.79
C GLU A 85 30.40 1.99 -4.47
N LEU A 86 30.48 3.16 -3.84
CA LEU A 86 31.23 4.33 -4.35
C LEU A 86 32.71 4.33 -3.94
N GLU A 87 33.09 3.59 -2.90
CA GLU A 87 34.48 3.47 -2.42
C GLU A 87 35.27 2.35 -3.13
N ASP A 88 34.57 1.45 -3.84
CA ASP A 88 35.14 0.30 -4.57
C ASP A 88 35.37 0.57 -6.10
N LEU A 89 35.33 1.84 -6.54
CA LEU A 89 35.59 2.30 -7.93
C LEU A 89 36.82 3.21 -8.01
#